data_AF-A0A2V6GTV2-F1
#
_entry.id   AF-A0A2V6GTV2-F1
#
_cell.length_a   1.000
_cell.length_b   1.000
_cell.length_c   1.000
_cell.angle_alpha   90.00
_cell.angle_beta   90.00
_cell.angle_gamma   90.00
#
_symmetry.space_group_name_H-M   'P 1'
#
loop_
_entity.id
_entity.type
_entity.pdbx_description
1 polymer ?
#
loop_
_entity_poly.entity_id
_entity_poly.type
_entity_poly.pdbx_seq_one_letter_code
_entity_poly.pdbx_strand_id
1 'polypeptide(L)' 'MSLKVFHIVFIVFSTLLALGVGGWCIWVDLVEGAPIYLAGAIFSFISALALVVYGVWFYRKMKRLRIIA' A
#
# COMPACT_ATOMS: atom_id res chain seq x y z
N MET A 1 0.08 5.03 -23.87
CA MET A 1 -0.91 4.99 -22.76
C MET A 1 -0.52 5.98 -21.68
N SER A 2 -1.49 6.62 -21.02
CA SER A 2 -1.19 7.63 -19.99
C SER A 2 -0.48 6.95 -18.82
N LEU A 3 0.83 7.19 -18.67
CA LEU A 3 1.68 6.71 -17.56
C LEU A 3 1.03 6.90 -16.18
N LYS A 4 0.15 7.90 -16.08
CA LYS A 4 -0.62 8.29 -14.90
C LYS A 4 -1.62 7.22 -14.45
N VAL A 5 -2.35 6.61 -15.39
CA VAL A 5 -3.34 5.56 -15.09
C VAL A 5 -2.63 4.31 -14.60
N PHE A 6 -1.53 3.93 -15.27
CA PHE A 6 -0.70 2.81 -14.86
C PHE A 6 -0.16 2.99 -13.43
N HIS A 7 0.32 4.19 -13.09
CA HIS A 7 0.84 4.49 -11.75
C HIS A 7 -0.22 4.35 -10.65
N ILE A 8 -1.45 4.85 -10.87
CA ILE A 8 -2.53 4.70 -9.88
C ILE A 8 -2.91 3.23 -9.70
N VAL A 9 -3.06 2.48 -10.80
CA VAL A 9 -3.38 1.05 -10.74
C VAL A 9 -2.29 0.29 -10.00
N PHE A 10 -1.02 0.60 -10.28
CA PHE A 10 0.12 0.00 -9.57
C PHE A 10 0.10 0.26 -8.06
N ILE A 11 -0.22 1.50 -7.63
CA ILE A 11 -0.34 1.84 -6.21
C ILE A 11 -1.47 1.05 -5.56
N VAL A 12 -2.64 0.94 -6.21
CA VAL A 12 -3.78 0.19 -5.69
C VAL A 12 -3.43 -1.30 -5.51
N PHE A 13 -2.86 -1.93 -6.52
CA PHE A 13 -2.41 -3.32 -6.45
C PHE A 13 -1.34 -3.54 -5.37
N SER A 14 -0.36 -2.64 -5.29
CA SER A 14 0.70 -2.72 -4.26
C SER A 14 0.13 -2.56 -2.84
N THR A 15 -0.89 -1.71 -2.66
CA THR A 15 -1.55 -1.52 -1.36
C THR A 15 -2.33 -2.76 -0.95
N LEU A 16 -3.10 -3.36 -1.87
CA LEU A 16 -3.81 -4.61 -1.63
C LEU A 16 -2.84 -5.75 -1.29
N LEU A 17 -1.72 -5.84 -2.01
CA LEU A 17 -0.69 -6.84 -1.75
C LEU A 17 -0.08 -6.64 -0.36
N ALA A 18 0.27 -5.40 0.03
CA ALA A 18 0.82 -5.09 1.34
C ALA A 18 -0.17 -5.38 2.49
N LEU A 19 -1.47 -5.16 2.28
CA LEU A 19 -2.50 -5.56 3.24
C LEU A 19 -2.61 -7.08 3.33
N GLY A 20 -2.56 -7.79 2.19
CA GLY A 20 -2.56 -9.25 2.15
C GLY A 20 -1.37 -9.86 2.88
N VAL A 21 -0.16 -9.34 2.62
CA VAL A 21 1.08 -9.77 3.31
C VAL A 21 1.04 -9.42 4.79
N GLY A 22 0.49 -8.26 5.17
CA GLY A 22 0.30 -7.87 6.56
C GLY A 22 -0.62 -8.83 7.31
N GLY A 23 -1.78 -9.18 6.72
CA GLY A 23 -2.69 -10.18 7.27
C GLY A 23 -2.08 -11.58 7.35
N TRP A 24 -1.29 -11.97 6.34
CA TRP A 24 -0.56 -13.23 6.35
C TRP A 24 0.47 -13.30 7.47
N CYS A 25 1.24 -12.22 7.69
CA CYS A 25 2.20 -12.15 8.78
C CYS A 25 1.53 -12.26 10.16
N ILE A 26 0.36 -11.64 10.36
CA ILE A 26 -0.43 -11.79 11.58
C ILE A 26 -0.88 -13.24 11.76
N TRP A 27 -1.33 -13.90 10.68
CA TRP A 27 -1.75 -15.30 10.75
C TRP A 27 -0.59 -16.24 11.11
N VAL A 28 0.58 -16.04 10.51
CA VAL A 28 1.79 -16.85 10.81
C VAL A 28 2.26 -16.61 12.24
N ASP A 29 2.23 -15.36 12.73
CA ASP A 29 2.56 -15.04 14.14
C ASP A 29 1.64 -15.79 15.11
N LEU A 30 0.33 -15.86 14.81
CA LEU A 30 -0.65 -16.60 15.60
C LEU A 30 -0.47 -18.13 15.55
N VAL A 31 -0.03 -18.68 14.43
CA VAL A 31 0.10 -20.14 14.23
C VAL A 31 1.45 -20.67 14.73
N GLU A 32 2.53 -19.96 14.42
CA GLU A 32 3.89 -20.42 14.74
C GLU A 32 4.47 -19.79 16.03
N GLY A 33 3.83 -18.75 16.58
CA GLY A 33 4.28 -18.09 17.81
C GLY A 33 5.64 -17.42 17.67
N ALA A 34 6.03 -17.06 16.44
CA ALA A 34 7.33 -16.50 16.13
C ALA A 34 7.24 -14.96 15.99
N PRO A 35 7.69 -14.18 17.00
CA PRO A 35 7.49 -12.72 17.06
C PRO A 35 8.19 -11.94 15.93
N ILE A 36 9.06 -12.59 15.16
CA ILE A 36 9.69 -12.01 13.97
C ILE A 36 8.65 -11.64 12.88
N TYR A 37 7.53 -12.37 12.82
CA TYR A 37 6.45 -12.10 11.87
C TYR A 37 5.61 -10.88 12.25
N LEU A 38 5.57 -10.53 13.54
CA LEU A 38 4.93 -9.30 14.03
C LEU A 38 5.67 -8.06 13.49
N ALA A 39 7.01 -8.08 13.44
CA ALA A 39 7.80 -7.02 12.81
C ALA A 39 7.52 -6.92 11.29
N GLY A 40 7.37 -8.06 10.61
CA GLY A 40 6.97 -8.13 9.21
C GLY A 40 5.57 -7.54 8.96
N ALA A 41 4.61 -7.84 9.84
CA ALA A 41 3.26 -7.29 9.78
C ALA A 41 3.26 -5.75 9.94
N ILE A 42 4.03 -5.23 10.90
CA ILE A 42 4.17 -3.78 11.12
C ILE A 42 4.77 -3.10 9.87
N PHE A 43 5.86 -3.65 9.33
CA PHE A 43 6.48 -3.10 8.12
C PHE A 43 5.53 -3.13 6.91
N SER A 44 4.74 -4.20 6.76
CA SER A 44 3.76 -4.32 5.70
C SER A 44 2.64 -3.28 5.83
N PHE A 45 2.16 -3.04 7.06
CA PHE A 45 1.17 -2.00 7.34
C PHE A 45 1.70 -0.59 7.11
N ILE A 46 2.93 -0.31 7.52
CA ILE A 46 3.60 0.98 7.25
C ILE A 46 3.73 1.20 5.74
N SER A 47 4.13 0.15 5.00
CA SER A 47 4.26 0.20 3.55
C SER A 47 2.91 0.45 2.86
N ALA A 48 1.85 -0.23 3.32
CA ALA A 48 0.49 0.01 2.84
C ALA A 48 0.04 1.46 3.11
N LEU A 49 0.29 1.99 4.31
CA LEU A 49 -0.06 3.36 4.66
C LEU A 49 0.71 4.38 3.80
N ALA A 50 2.01 4.15 3.59
CA ALA A 50 2.85 5.00 2.73
C ALA A 50 2.34 5.02 1.29
N LEU A 51 1.94 3.86 0.74
CA LEU A 51 1.35 3.74 -0.59
C LEU A 51 0.01 4.50 -0.71
N VAL A 52 -0.87 4.39 0.29
CA VAL A 52 -2.14 5.13 0.32
C VAL A 52 -1.89 6.64 0.36
N VAL A 53 -1.01 7.11 1.26
CA VAL A 53 -0.66 8.53 1.38
C VAL A 53 -0.06 9.05 0.09
N TYR A 54 0.85 8.30 -0.53
CA TYR A 54 1.45 8.66 -1.81
C TYR A 54 0.42 8.73 -2.94
N GLY A 55 -0.49 7.76 -3.03
CA GLY A 55 -1.59 7.75 -4.00
C GLY A 55 -2.52 8.96 -3.85
N VAL A 56 -2.92 9.29 -2.62
CA VAL A 56 -3.75 10.46 -2.31
C VAL A 56 -3.01 11.76 -2.63
N TRP A 57 -1.73 11.86 -2.28
CA TRP A 57 -0.91 13.03 -2.57
C TRP A 57 -0.76 13.24 -4.08
N PHE A 58 -0.50 12.18 -4.82
CA PHE A 58 -0.41 12.19 -6.28
C PHE A 58 -1.74 12.62 -6.92
N TYR A 59 -2.87 12.07 -6.45
CA TYR A 59 -4.20 12.49 -6.88
C TYR A 59 -4.48 13.97 -6.59
N ARG A 60 -4.18 14.44 -5.38
CA ARG A 60 -4.32 15.86 -4.99
C ARG A 60 -3.42 16.77 -5.84
N LYS A 61 -2.20 16.35 -6.14
CA LYS A 61 -1.27 17.11 -7.00
C LYS A 61 -1.82 17.24 -8.42
N MET A 62 -2.39 16.18 -8.97
CA MET A 62 -3.02 16.21 -10.30
C MET A 62 -4.27 17.08 -10.34
N LYS A 63 -5.10 17.07 -9.27
CA LYS A 63 -6.28 17.95 -9.16
C LYS A 63 -5.88 19.43 -9.06
N ARG A 64 -4.82 19.75 -8.29
CA ARG A 64 -4.29 21.12 -8.17
C ARG A 64 -3.78 21.66 -9.51
N LEU A 65 -3.22 20.80 -10.35
CA LEU A 65 -2.70 21.19 -11.66
C LEU A 65 -3.81 21.41 -12.73
N ARG A 66 -5.11 21.26 -12.39
CA ARG A 66 -6.25 21.40 -13.33
C ARG A 66 -6.17 20.51 -14.58
N ILE A 67 -5.39 19.43 -14.53
CA ILE A 67 -5.23 18.49 -15.66
C ILE A 67 -6.43 17.53 -15.76
N ILE A 68 -7.28 17.48 -14.74
CA ILE A 68 -8.53 16.73 -14.70
C ILE A 68 -9.60 17.69 -14.16
N ALA A 69 -10.67 17.87 -14.94
CA ALA A 69 -11.81 18.73 -14.64
C ALA A 69 -12.63 18.20 -13.45
#